data_AF-A0AAW6TVW9-F1
#
_entry.id   AF-A0AAW6TVW9-F1
#
_cell.length_a   1.000
_cell.length_b   1.000
_cell.length_c   1.000
_cell.angle_alpha   90.00
_cell.angle_beta   90.00
_cell.angle_gamma   90.00
#
_symmetry.space_group_name_H-M   'P 1'
#
loop_
_entity.id
_entity.type
_entity.pdbx_description
1 polymer ?
#
loop_
_entity_poly.entity_id
_entity_poly.type
_entity_poly.pdbx_seq_one_letter_code
_entity_poly.pdbx_strand_id
1 'polypeptide(L)'
;MPDELLTRRRFLRQTTAAGVLIASAFERGTAQPQVTENMDERQRIERAIPAEAPARPLRPRKLLIFDLNVGYGGHGSIRTANQAFTQMGQRTGAFETVVSRDPAVFEPASLWRFDTVFFNNTVGNLFEDLALRESLVEFVYAGGGLMGVHGTSVAFTKWPGAIEDWPEFGIMLGARGANHKANDEHVVIKLDDPTHPVNQVFGGQDFDYRDEFFRVHEPYSRDRVRVLMSIDTARTDMQQEPSYGAVVRADNDYALAWVRQYGRGRVFYCTIAHHPSVFWDPKMLQFYLAATQFALGDLPAPTTPSAKLTPAIRAQEELGWRLNLVAAEPGDSTFFDTIDRASELGMLYVGGSNRQKISRDIPKKFHDRLAAEEMQQIRLKLDAASVRLLTYHVDAMPSDSAGQLKIVEFAQKMGIEAVVAPGTRIAPEGKLPQIVSLDKAARAQGIDSLLDETRRQEQGPVIFCVESGDDELKRTIETFNKAVTKPT
;
A
#
# COMPACT_ATOMS: atom_id res chain seq x y z
N MET A 1 -34.91 4.68 36.45
CA MET A 1 -34.46 5.94 37.07
C MET A 1 -33.17 5.65 37.84
N PRO A 2 -32.25 6.63 37.95
CA PRO A 2 -30.91 6.47 38.56
C PRO A 2 -31.04 6.46 40.11
N ASP A 3 -30.03 6.32 40.98
CA ASP A 3 -28.59 6.68 41.03
C ASP A 3 -27.86 5.56 41.85
N GLU A 4 -26.57 5.55 42.23
CA GLU A 4 -25.58 6.62 42.44
C GLU A 4 -24.13 6.05 42.41
N LEU A 5 -23.12 6.92 42.25
CA LEU A 5 -21.69 6.59 42.17
C LEU A 5 -20.94 6.80 43.52
N LEU A 6 -19.60 6.62 43.49
CA LEU A 6 -18.58 7.08 44.48
C LEU A 6 -18.17 6.03 45.55
N THR A 7 -16.89 5.86 45.97
CA THR A 7 -15.63 6.56 45.61
C THR A 7 -14.36 5.75 45.91
N ARG A 8 -13.23 6.17 45.30
CA ARG A 8 -11.84 5.80 45.67
C ARG A 8 -11.51 6.20 47.13
N ARG A 9 -10.88 5.29 47.91
CA ARG A 9 -9.61 5.48 48.70
C ARG A 9 -9.48 4.54 49.92
N ARG A 10 -8.47 3.68 49.90
CA ARG A 10 -7.55 3.21 50.98
C ARG A 10 -6.78 2.03 50.37
N PHE A 11 -5.47 1.85 50.55
CA PHE A 11 -4.74 1.84 51.82
C PHE A 11 -3.27 2.24 51.61
N LEU A 12 -2.66 3.01 52.51
CA LEU A 12 -1.20 3.23 52.54
C LEU A 12 -0.75 3.68 53.94
N ARG A 13 0.45 3.21 54.32
CA ARG A 13 1.24 3.49 55.56
C ARG A 13 0.76 2.82 56.85
N GLN A 14 1.67 2.03 57.44
CA GLN A 14 2.46 2.52 58.58
C GLN A 14 3.88 1.93 58.53
N THR A 15 4.83 2.64 59.14
CA THR A 15 6.29 2.43 59.15
C THR A 15 6.84 2.76 60.55
N THR A 16 8.09 2.33 60.84
CA THR A 16 8.99 2.54 62.02
C THR A 16 9.16 1.27 62.88
N ALA A 17 10.29 0.99 63.57
CA ALA A 17 11.71 1.43 63.55
C ALA A 17 12.50 0.50 64.54
N ALA A 18 13.83 0.34 64.56
CA ALA A 18 14.99 0.62 63.67
C ALA A 18 16.20 -0.24 64.16
N GLY A 19 17.32 -0.34 63.42
CA GLY A 19 18.45 -1.19 63.83
C GLY A 19 19.78 -0.98 63.08
N VAL A 20 20.62 -0.09 63.63
CA VAL A 20 22.07 0.18 63.51
C VAL A 20 22.95 -0.59 62.49
N LEU A 21 23.86 0.19 61.87
CA LEU A 21 24.94 -0.18 60.93
C LEU A 21 25.99 -1.18 61.48
N ILE A 22 26.47 -2.07 60.60
CA ILE A 22 27.88 -2.55 60.59
C ILE A 22 28.38 -2.51 59.14
N ALA A 23 29.49 -1.81 58.90
CA ALA A 23 30.18 -1.85 57.60
C ALA A 23 31.12 -3.06 57.55
N SER A 24 31.03 -3.84 56.47
CA SER A 24 32.06 -4.81 56.10
C SER A 24 32.13 -4.90 54.58
N ALA A 25 33.32 -4.68 54.03
CA ALA A 25 33.58 -4.84 52.61
C ALA A 25 34.15 -6.25 52.39
N PHE A 26 33.53 -7.02 51.49
CA PHE A 26 34.18 -8.14 50.81
C PHE A 26 33.66 -8.27 49.38
N GLU A 27 34.55 -8.70 48.50
CA GLU A 27 34.40 -8.68 47.05
C GLU A 27 33.49 -9.78 46.46
N ARG A 28 33.02 -9.52 45.22
CA ARG A 28 32.65 -10.49 44.16
C ARG A 28 31.48 -11.44 44.44
N GLY A 29 30.34 -11.09 43.85
CA GLY A 29 29.19 -11.99 43.64
C GLY A 29 28.43 -11.65 42.35
N THR A 30 28.92 -12.16 41.23
CA THR A 30 28.22 -12.25 39.91
C THR A 30 27.36 -11.06 39.47
N ALA A 31 27.95 -10.17 38.67
CA ALA A 31 27.15 -9.55 37.60
C ALA A 31 26.63 -10.67 36.69
N GLN A 32 25.33 -10.70 36.40
CA GLN A 32 24.79 -11.63 35.41
C GLN A 32 25.39 -11.31 34.03
N PRO A 33 25.99 -12.28 33.32
CA PRO A 33 26.52 -12.05 31.99
C PRO A 33 25.36 -11.97 31.00
N GLN A 34 24.91 -10.75 30.67
CA GLN A 34 23.88 -10.51 29.67
C GLN A 34 24.44 -10.60 28.22
N VAL A 35 25.29 -11.61 27.97
CA VAL A 35 26.12 -11.73 26.76
C VAL A 35 26.27 -13.20 26.31
N THR A 36 25.15 -13.90 26.07
CA THR A 36 25.18 -15.29 25.51
C THR A 36 24.08 -15.65 24.49
N GLU A 37 23.31 -14.69 23.95
CA GLU A 37 22.27 -15.01 22.92
C GLU A 37 22.56 -14.44 21.51
N ASN A 38 23.27 -13.32 21.37
CA ASN A 38 23.34 -12.57 20.10
C ASN A 38 24.31 -13.13 19.02
N MET A 39 24.90 -14.32 19.20
CA MET A 39 25.80 -14.92 18.19
C MET A 39 25.11 -15.90 17.22
N ASP A 40 23.87 -16.31 17.51
CA ASP A 40 23.10 -17.28 16.71
C ASP A 40 22.12 -16.57 15.74
N GLU A 41 21.27 -15.66 16.25
CA GLU A 41 20.23 -14.97 15.45
C GLU A 41 20.79 -14.33 14.16
N ARG A 42 21.92 -13.63 14.26
CA ARG A 42 22.56 -13.01 13.10
C ARG A 42 22.93 -14.03 12.03
N GLN A 43 23.47 -15.19 12.41
CA GLN A 43 23.83 -16.23 11.45
C GLN A 43 22.61 -16.91 10.84
N ARG A 44 21.49 -17.02 11.58
CA ARG A 44 20.22 -17.52 11.04
C ARG A 44 19.69 -16.58 9.95
N ILE A 45 19.65 -15.28 10.22
CA ILE A 45 19.31 -14.24 9.22
C ILE A 45 20.25 -14.34 8.01
N GLU A 46 21.57 -14.31 8.23
CA GLU A 46 22.56 -14.35 7.14
C GLU A 46 22.43 -15.61 6.28
N ARG A 47 22.04 -16.77 6.85
CA ARG A 47 21.77 -18.01 6.08
C ARG A 47 20.43 -17.99 5.34
N ALA A 48 19.41 -17.31 5.89
CA ALA A 48 18.07 -17.25 5.32
C ALA A 48 17.92 -16.22 4.20
N ILE A 49 18.70 -15.13 4.20
CA ILE A 49 18.65 -14.12 3.14
C ILE A 49 18.97 -14.78 1.77
N PRO A 50 18.18 -14.54 0.71
CA PRO A 50 18.47 -15.06 -0.62
C PRO A 50 19.77 -14.49 -1.19
N ALA A 51 20.44 -15.26 -2.05
CA ALA A 51 21.70 -14.83 -2.65
C ALA A 51 21.53 -13.68 -3.67
N GLU A 52 20.39 -13.66 -4.36
CA GLU A 52 20.06 -12.69 -5.42
C GLU A 52 18.68 -12.09 -5.18
N ALA A 53 18.46 -10.86 -5.67
CA ALA A 53 17.16 -10.20 -5.64
C ALA A 53 16.33 -10.56 -6.89
N PRO A 54 14.99 -10.70 -6.78
CA PRO A 54 14.12 -11.07 -7.91
C PRO A 54 14.10 -10.03 -9.04
N ALA A 55 14.48 -8.77 -8.76
CA ALA A 55 14.70 -7.74 -9.77
C ALA A 55 16.06 -7.04 -9.58
N ARG A 56 16.62 -6.53 -10.67
CA ARG A 56 17.75 -5.60 -10.60
C ARG A 56 17.24 -4.19 -10.26
N PRO A 57 17.80 -3.48 -9.26
CA PRO A 57 17.43 -2.10 -8.98
C PRO A 57 17.62 -1.19 -10.19
N LEU A 58 16.60 -0.40 -10.50
CA LEU A 58 16.61 0.55 -11.62
C LEU A 58 17.50 1.77 -11.34
N ARG A 59 17.73 2.07 -10.06
CA ARG A 59 18.63 3.09 -9.52
C ARG A 59 18.98 2.73 -8.06
N PRO A 60 19.96 3.40 -7.41
CA PRO A 60 20.15 3.27 -5.98
C PRO A 60 18.85 3.54 -5.22
N ARG A 61 18.54 2.69 -4.24
CA ARG A 61 17.28 2.72 -3.49
C ARG A 61 17.50 2.97 -2.00
N LYS A 62 16.59 3.71 -1.37
CA LYS A 62 16.59 3.95 0.08
C LYS A 62 15.25 3.59 0.73
N LEU A 63 15.30 2.65 1.67
CA LEU A 63 14.17 2.20 2.50
C LEU A 63 14.26 2.87 3.88
N LEU A 64 13.26 3.68 4.23
CA LEU A 64 13.08 4.14 5.61
C LEU A 64 12.36 3.05 6.40
N ILE A 65 13.01 2.45 7.39
CA ILE A 65 12.36 1.57 8.35
C ILE A 65 11.97 2.40 9.57
N PHE A 66 10.68 2.56 9.81
CA PHE A 66 10.14 3.28 10.95
C PHE A 66 9.56 2.26 11.95
N ASP A 67 10.09 2.25 13.18
CA ASP A 67 9.74 1.24 14.21
C ASP A 67 9.29 1.85 15.56
N LEU A 68 8.84 3.11 15.53
CA LEU A 68 8.22 3.77 16.68
C LEU A 68 6.94 3.03 17.12
N ASN A 69 6.75 2.93 18.42
CA ASN A 69 5.56 2.41 19.07
C ASN A 69 5.16 3.36 20.21
N VAL A 70 3.87 3.70 20.32
CA VAL A 70 3.35 4.69 21.28
C VAL A 70 2.23 4.08 22.12
N GLY A 71 2.44 4.00 23.43
CA GLY A 71 1.51 3.32 24.35
C GLY A 71 1.56 1.79 24.28
N TYR A 72 2.48 1.21 23.52
CA TYR A 72 2.72 -0.22 23.37
C TYR A 72 4.22 -0.53 23.46
N GLY A 73 4.59 -1.69 24.02
CA GLY A 73 5.99 -2.07 24.25
C GLY A 73 6.80 -2.41 22.98
N GLY A 74 6.12 -2.60 21.85
CA GLY A 74 6.69 -3.09 20.60
C GLY A 74 6.76 -4.62 20.55
N HIS A 75 6.60 -5.17 19.35
CA HIS A 75 6.70 -6.60 19.10
C HIS A 75 8.16 -7.09 19.21
N GLY A 76 8.35 -8.33 19.70
CA GLY A 76 9.69 -8.91 19.90
C GLY A 76 10.51 -9.00 18.61
N SER A 77 9.84 -9.19 17.48
CA SER A 77 10.41 -9.28 16.13
C SER A 77 11.02 -7.99 15.57
N ILE A 78 10.70 -6.81 16.13
CA ILE A 78 11.10 -5.51 15.54
C ILE A 78 12.60 -5.44 15.24
N ARG A 79 13.45 -5.83 16.20
CA ARG A 79 14.91 -5.80 16.03
C ARG A 79 15.40 -6.80 14.99
N THR A 80 14.86 -8.01 15.02
CA THR A 80 15.17 -9.09 14.06
C THR A 80 14.80 -8.68 12.64
N ALA A 81 13.63 -8.08 12.45
CA ALA A 81 13.17 -7.51 11.17
C ALA A 81 14.07 -6.36 10.70
N ASN A 82 14.36 -5.37 11.56
CA ASN A 82 15.29 -4.27 11.22
C ASN A 82 16.64 -4.83 10.72
N GLN A 83 17.19 -5.82 11.43
CA GLN A 83 18.46 -6.45 11.07
C GLN A 83 18.36 -7.26 9.76
N ALA A 84 17.30 -8.05 9.58
CA ALA A 84 17.08 -8.86 8.39
C ALA A 84 16.96 -7.99 7.14
N PHE A 85 16.11 -6.94 7.16
CA PHE A 85 15.98 -6.04 6.01
C PHE A 85 17.27 -5.28 5.72
N THR A 86 17.99 -4.83 6.75
CA THR A 86 19.30 -4.15 6.59
C THR A 86 20.32 -5.06 5.90
N GLN A 87 20.48 -6.30 6.38
CA GLN A 87 21.42 -7.26 5.79
C GLN A 87 20.97 -7.76 4.42
N MET A 88 19.66 -7.87 4.19
CA MET A 88 19.07 -8.27 2.92
C MET A 88 19.36 -7.24 1.82
N GLY A 89 19.17 -5.95 2.11
CA GLY A 89 19.56 -4.85 1.23
C GLY A 89 21.06 -4.84 0.94
N GLN A 90 21.90 -4.98 1.99
CA GLN A 90 23.37 -5.02 1.87
C GLN A 90 23.87 -6.20 1.02
N ARG A 91 23.38 -7.42 1.27
CA ARG A 91 23.87 -8.65 0.60
C ARG A 91 23.46 -8.70 -0.86
N THR A 92 22.25 -8.29 -1.18
CA THR A 92 21.70 -8.36 -2.55
C THR A 92 22.00 -7.11 -3.37
N GLY A 93 22.44 -6.02 -2.73
CA GLY A 93 22.58 -4.71 -3.36
C GLY A 93 21.24 -4.05 -3.72
N ALA A 94 20.11 -4.60 -3.27
CA ALA A 94 18.78 -4.16 -3.69
C ALA A 94 18.42 -2.76 -3.18
N PHE A 95 18.82 -2.40 -1.96
CA PHE A 95 18.52 -1.13 -1.31
C PHE A 95 19.44 -0.85 -0.10
N GLU A 96 19.57 0.42 0.25
CA GLU A 96 20.09 0.89 1.53
C GLU A 96 18.94 1.10 2.53
N THR A 97 19.17 0.88 3.81
CA THR A 97 18.18 1.07 4.87
C THR A 97 18.57 2.17 5.84
N VAL A 98 17.61 3.00 6.27
CA VAL A 98 17.74 3.89 7.43
C VAL A 98 16.67 3.52 8.43
N VAL A 99 17.05 3.24 9.68
CA VAL A 99 16.09 2.95 10.77
C VAL A 99 15.85 4.23 11.57
N SER A 100 14.59 4.57 11.86
CA SER A 100 14.23 5.73 12.69
C SER A 100 13.03 5.48 13.61
N ARG A 101 13.00 6.23 14.71
CA ARG A 101 11.86 6.37 15.64
C ARG A 101 11.43 7.82 15.82
N ASP A 102 12.10 8.77 15.18
CA ASP A 102 11.82 10.19 15.28
C ASP A 102 10.83 10.61 14.18
N PRO A 103 9.62 11.09 14.50
CA PRO A 103 8.65 11.57 13.52
C PRO A 103 9.18 12.66 12.58
N ALA A 104 10.23 13.42 12.95
CA ALA A 104 10.85 14.43 12.09
C ALA A 104 11.33 13.86 10.73
N VAL A 105 11.54 12.53 10.61
CA VAL A 105 11.86 11.93 9.31
C VAL A 105 10.76 12.09 8.26
N PHE A 106 9.52 12.34 8.68
CA PHE A 106 8.36 12.59 7.81
C PHE A 106 8.24 14.05 7.34
N GLU A 107 9.10 14.97 7.80
CA GLU A 107 9.18 16.31 7.21
C GLU A 107 9.52 16.20 5.71
N PRO A 108 8.91 16.99 4.80
CA PRO A 108 9.08 16.79 3.36
C PRO A 108 10.54 16.75 2.89
N ALA A 109 11.40 17.65 3.38
CA ALA A 109 12.81 17.68 3.01
C ALA A 109 13.61 16.42 3.46
N SER A 110 13.12 15.71 4.48
CA SER A 110 13.66 14.42 4.91
C SER A 110 13.04 13.26 4.14
N LEU A 111 11.70 13.18 4.13
CA LEU A 111 10.94 12.03 3.63
C LEU A 111 11.23 11.72 2.15
N TRP A 112 11.33 12.77 1.32
CA TRP A 112 11.55 12.64 -0.12
C TRP A 112 12.99 12.22 -0.50
N ARG A 113 13.84 11.91 0.48
CA ARG A 113 15.14 11.23 0.28
C ARG A 113 15.00 9.70 0.23
N PHE A 114 13.82 9.17 0.53
CA PHE A 114 13.51 7.74 0.55
C PHE A 114 12.63 7.36 -0.64
N ASP A 115 12.62 6.07 -0.96
CA ASP A 115 11.80 5.49 -2.03
C ASP A 115 10.62 4.69 -1.48
N THR A 116 10.70 4.28 -0.22
CA THR A 116 9.66 3.53 0.49
C THR A 116 9.77 3.78 1.98
N VAL A 117 8.62 3.96 2.64
CA VAL A 117 8.50 3.88 4.11
C VAL A 117 8.02 2.49 4.48
N PHE A 118 8.76 1.80 5.33
CA PHE A 118 8.38 0.55 5.96
C PHE A 118 8.06 0.78 7.44
N PHE A 119 6.78 0.77 7.77
CA PHE A 119 6.31 0.71 9.15
C PHE A 119 6.51 -0.71 9.68
N ASN A 120 7.60 -0.95 10.39
CA ASN A 120 7.90 -2.26 10.98
C ASN A 120 7.18 -2.39 12.33
N ASN A 121 6.07 -3.13 12.36
CA ASN A 121 5.42 -3.55 13.60
C ASN A 121 5.02 -2.37 14.53
N THR A 122 4.67 -1.22 13.95
CA THR A 122 4.37 0.04 14.65
C THR A 122 2.94 0.09 15.19
N VAL A 123 2.78 0.27 16.50
CA VAL A 123 1.48 0.34 17.18
C VAL A 123 1.27 1.71 17.84
N GLY A 124 0.02 2.17 17.84
CA GLY A 124 -0.41 3.38 18.54
C GLY A 124 -0.23 4.63 17.71
N ASN A 125 -0.52 5.80 18.30
CA ASN A 125 -0.51 7.05 17.56
C ASN A 125 0.90 7.63 17.41
N LEU A 126 1.53 7.34 16.27
CA LEU A 126 2.95 7.60 16.02
C LEU A 126 3.28 9.10 15.94
N PHE A 127 2.37 9.89 15.40
CA PHE A 127 2.41 11.36 15.40
C PHE A 127 1.04 11.97 15.09
N GLU A 128 0.80 13.16 15.63
CA GLU A 128 -0.45 13.95 15.48
C GLU A 128 -0.30 15.17 14.57
N ASP A 129 0.93 15.51 14.20
CA ASP A 129 1.21 16.65 13.34
C ASP A 129 0.60 16.44 11.94
N LEU A 130 -0.27 17.37 11.54
CA LEU A 130 -1.01 17.29 10.29
C LEU A 130 -0.10 17.46 9.06
N ALA A 131 0.99 18.23 9.16
CA ALA A 131 1.94 18.40 8.06
C ALA A 131 2.78 17.13 7.84
N LEU A 132 3.13 16.41 8.90
CA LEU A 132 3.77 15.09 8.77
C LEU A 132 2.82 14.04 8.16
N ARG A 133 1.54 14.09 8.54
CA ARG A 133 0.47 13.23 7.97
C ARG A 133 0.25 13.54 6.48
N GLU A 134 0.14 14.81 6.12
CA GLU A 134 0.02 15.26 4.72
C GLU A 134 1.26 14.88 3.90
N SER A 135 2.47 15.13 4.42
CA SER A 135 3.74 14.76 3.79
C SER A 135 3.82 13.26 3.44
N LEU A 136 3.37 12.38 4.34
CA LEU A 136 3.28 10.94 4.06
C LEU A 136 2.24 10.61 2.98
N VAL A 137 1.06 11.25 3.00
CA VAL A 137 0.04 11.06 1.96
C VAL A 137 0.53 11.53 0.61
N GLU A 138 1.13 12.72 0.51
CA GLU A 138 1.69 13.22 -0.75
C GLU A 138 2.81 12.32 -1.27
N PHE A 139 3.74 11.90 -0.40
CA PHE A 139 4.81 10.98 -0.74
C PHE A 139 4.28 9.68 -1.36
N VAL A 140 3.33 9.00 -0.70
CA VAL A 140 2.72 7.77 -1.23
C VAL A 140 1.95 8.08 -2.51
N TYR A 141 1.04 9.05 -2.50
CA TYR A 141 0.16 9.31 -3.64
C TYR A 141 0.91 9.70 -4.91
N ALA A 142 2.01 10.44 -4.77
CA ALA A 142 2.89 10.82 -5.86
C ALA A 142 3.71 9.66 -6.42
N GLY A 143 3.93 8.56 -5.71
CA GLY A 143 4.65 7.39 -6.21
C GLY A 143 5.61 6.71 -5.23
N GLY A 144 5.77 7.21 -4.01
CA GLY A 144 6.52 6.57 -2.95
C GLY A 144 5.91 5.22 -2.53
N GLY A 145 6.75 4.28 -2.12
CA GLY A 145 6.30 2.99 -1.60
C GLY A 145 5.85 3.08 -0.13
N LEU A 146 4.88 2.25 0.24
CA LEU A 146 4.46 2.05 1.63
C LEU A 146 4.48 0.55 1.95
N MET A 147 5.20 0.16 2.97
CA MET A 147 5.16 -1.19 3.53
C MET A 147 4.66 -1.14 4.97
N GLY A 148 3.83 -2.10 5.34
CA GLY A 148 3.49 -2.39 6.73
C GLY A 148 3.59 -3.87 7.02
N VAL A 149 3.88 -4.23 8.27
CA VAL A 149 3.71 -5.61 8.73
C VAL A 149 3.04 -5.64 10.10
N HIS A 150 2.15 -6.63 10.27
CA HIS A 150 1.51 -7.02 11.52
C HIS A 150 0.97 -5.80 12.30
N GLY A 151 1.69 -5.29 13.30
CA GLY A 151 1.29 -4.12 14.11
C GLY A 151 0.84 -2.88 13.33
N THR A 152 1.30 -2.67 12.09
CA THR A 152 0.99 -1.48 11.28
C THR A 152 -0.52 -1.21 11.09
N SER A 153 -1.40 -2.22 11.11
CA SER A 153 -2.85 -2.01 10.97
C SER A 153 -3.44 -1.13 12.09
N VAL A 154 -2.77 -1.08 13.25
CA VAL A 154 -3.11 -0.26 14.43
C VAL A 154 -2.08 0.85 14.72
N ALA A 155 -1.33 1.26 13.70
CA ALA A 155 -0.62 2.54 13.69
C ALA A 155 -1.62 3.70 13.55
N PHE A 156 -1.33 4.86 14.15
CA PHE A 156 -2.25 6.02 14.17
C PHE A 156 -3.58 5.73 14.87
N THR A 157 -3.51 4.92 15.94
CA THR A 157 -4.62 4.58 16.82
C THR A 157 -4.35 5.12 18.23
N LYS A 158 -5.25 5.92 18.78
CA LYS A 158 -5.19 6.46 20.15
C LYS A 158 -5.78 5.46 21.16
N TRP A 159 -5.10 5.30 22.29
CA TRP A 159 -5.49 4.42 23.40
C TRP A 159 -5.73 5.23 24.69
N PRO A 160 -6.67 4.82 25.56
CA PRO A 160 -7.59 3.68 25.43
C PRO A 160 -8.72 3.94 24.43
N GLY A 161 -9.39 2.87 23.98
CA GLY A 161 -10.59 2.96 23.14
C GLY A 161 -10.39 2.78 21.63
N ALA A 162 -9.17 2.48 21.17
CA ALA A 162 -8.85 2.21 19.76
C ALA A 162 -9.30 3.32 18.78
N ILE A 163 -9.13 4.60 19.15
CA ILE A 163 -9.64 5.73 18.37
C ILE A 163 -8.72 5.98 17.17
N GLU A 164 -9.21 5.70 15.96
CA GLU A 164 -8.50 5.98 14.70
C GLU A 164 -8.76 7.42 14.24
N ASP A 165 -7.97 8.37 14.73
CA ASP A 165 -8.12 9.79 14.37
C ASP A 165 -7.55 10.15 12.98
N TRP A 166 -7.06 9.17 12.24
CA TRP A 166 -6.63 9.30 10.85
C TRP A 166 -7.17 8.16 9.98
N PRO A 167 -8.41 8.25 9.48
CA PRO A 167 -9.00 7.21 8.62
C PRO A 167 -8.26 7.01 7.30
N GLU A 168 -7.68 8.07 6.71
CA GLU A 168 -6.96 8.00 5.43
C GLU A 168 -5.75 7.05 5.51
N PHE A 169 -5.09 6.89 6.67
CA PHE A 169 -4.02 5.89 6.82
C PHE A 169 -4.52 4.44 6.71
N GLY A 170 -5.65 4.13 7.37
CA GLY A 170 -6.27 2.81 7.25
C GLY A 170 -6.73 2.53 5.81
N ILE A 171 -7.23 3.57 5.12
CA ILE A 171 -7.56 3.52 3.70
C ILE A 171 -6.31 3.28 2.85
N MET A 172 -5.21 4.01 3.08
CA MET A 172 -3.94 3.83 2.37
C MET A 172 -3.41 2.40 2.48
N LEU A 173 -3.31 1.88 3.70
CA LEU A 173 -2.86 0.51 3.97
C LEU A 173 -3.84 -0.54 3.41
N GLY A 174 -5.12 -0.21 3.37
CA GLY A 174 -6.22 -1.08 2.96
C GLY A 174 -6.77 -1.97 4.07
N ALA A 175 -6.48 -1.67 5.35
CA ALA A 175 -6.97 -2.43 6.50
C ALA A 175 -6.79 -1.70 7.83
N ARG A 176 -7.52 -2.18 8.84
CA ARG A 176 -7.43 -1.78 10.25
C ARG A 176 -7.62 -2.97 11.19
N GLY A 177 -7.31 -2.77 12.47
CA GLY A 177 -7.60 -3.74 13.53
C GLY A 177 -6.52 -4.80 13.74
N ALA A 178 -6.57 -5.40 14.93
CA ALA A 178 -5.58 -6.34 15.45
C ALA A 178 -6.26 -7.48 16.25
N ASN A 179 -7.42 -7.96 15.82
CA ASN A 179 -8.05 -9.14 16.43
C ASN A 179 -7.23 -10.38 16.03
N HIS A 180 -6.89 -11.28 16.96
CA HIS A 180 -5.99 -12.41 16.70
C HIS A 180 -6.32 -13.62 17.57
N LYS A 181 -5.78 -14.79 17.22
CA LYS A 181 -5.78 -15.98 18.08
C LYS A 181 -4.42 -16.10 18.79
N ALA A 182 -4.05 -17.29 19.26
CA ALA A 182 -2.74 -17.55 19.86
C ALA A 182 -1.58 -17.06 18.97
N ASN A 183 -0.48 -16.65 19.58
CA ASN A 183 0.68 -16.10 18.86
C ASN A 183 1.57 -17.15 18.16
N ASP A 184 1.22 -18.42 18.31
CA ASP A 184 1.79 -19.58 17.65
C ASP A 184 0.76 -20.34 16.79
N GLU A 185 -0.41 -19.74 16.51
CA GLU A 185 -1.54 -20.35 15.80
C GLU A 185 -1.09 -21.10 14.53
N HIS A 186 -1.64 -22.29 14.31
CA HIS A 186 -1.38 -23.05 13.10
C HIS A 186 -2.43 -22.74 12.02
N VAL A 187 -1.99 -22.28 10.85
CA VAL A 187 -2.87 -22.06 9.70
C VAL A 187 -2.32 -22.75 8.45
N VAL A 188 -3.23 -23.22 7.60
CA VAL A 188 -2.89 -23.52 6.21
C VAL A 188 -3.03 -22.22 5.43
N ILE A 189 -1.93 -21.75 4.84
CA ILE A 189 -1.91 -20.56 3.98
C ILE A 189 -2.19 -21.00 2.54
N LYS A 190 -3.25 -20.42 1.96
CA LYS A 190 -3.62 -20.56 0.57
C LYS A 190 -3.05 -19.40 -0.26
N LEU A 191 -2.46 -19.69 -1.41
CA LEU A 191 -2.05 -18.65 -2.37
C LEU A 191 -3.24 -18.20 -3.22
N ASP A 192 -3.72 -16.96 -3.02
CA ASP A 192 -4.82 -16.39 -3.79
C ASP A 192 -4.40 -15.94 -5.21
N ASP A 193 -3.12 -15.58 -5.40
CA ASP A 193 -2.57 -15.22 -6.71
C ASP A 193 -1.17 -15.84 -6.91
N PRO A 194 -1.09 -17.14 -7.23
CA PRO A 194 0.17 -17.89 -7.25
C PRO A 194 1.14 -17.43 -8.36
N THR A 195 0.65 -16.76 -9.41
CA THR A 195 1.47 -16.20 -10.49
C THR A 195 1.99 -14.79 -10.19
N HIS A 196 1.54 -14.15 -9.09
CA HIS A 196 1.96 -12.80 -8.75
C HIS A 196 3.48 -12.73 -8.53
N PRO A 197 4.21 -11.72 -9.06
CA PRO A 197 5.67 -11.63 -8.92
C PRO A 197 6.19 -11.71 -7.48
N VAL A 198 5.41 -11.18 -6.52
CA VAL A 198 5.74 -11.24 -5.08
C VAL A 198 5.59 -12.65 -4.48
N ASN A 199 4.71 -13.50 -5.03
CA ASN A 199 4.42 -14.86 -4.53
C ASN A 199 5.31 -15.96 -5.12
N GLN A 200 6.14 -15.67 -6.12
CA GLN A 200 6.86 -16.69 -6.91
C GLN A 200 7.72 -17.65 -6.08
N VAL A 201 8.26 -17.20 -4.93
CA VAL A 201 9.01 -18.03 -3.97
C VAL A 201 8.25 -19.27 -3.49
N PHE A 202 6.92 -19.21 -3.39
CA PHE A 202 6.11 -20.32 -2.90
C PHE A 202 5.81 -21.37 -3.97
N GLY A 203 6.23 -21.15 -5.22
CA GLY A 203 6.11 -22.13 -6.31
C GLY A 203 4.67 -22.53 -6.66
N GLY A 204 3.70 -21.66 -6.35
CA GLY A 204 2.27 -21.93 -6.53
C GLY A 204 1.68 -22.95 -5.54
N GLN A 205 2.35 -23.24 -4.43
CA GLN A 205 1.91 -24.22 -3.42
C GLN A 205 1.42 -23.53 -2.15
N ASP A 206 0.26 -23.97 -1.67
CA ASP A 206 -0.21 -23.71 -0.30
C ASP A 206 0.76 -24.32 0.73
N PHE A 207 0.83 -23.74 1.92
CA PHE A 207 1.77 -24.20 2.95
C PHE A 207 1.24 -23.98 4.37
N ASP A 208 1.57 -24.90 5.27
CA ASP A 208 1.32 -24.76 6.70
C ASP A 208 2.28 -23.72 7.30
N TYR A 209 1.78 -22.86 8.21
CA TYR A 209 2.58 -21.83 8.86
C TYR A 209 2.12 -21.56 10.30
N ARG A 210 3.02 -20.98 11.11
CA ARG A 210 2.74 -20.55 12.50
C ARG A 210 3.29 -19.15 12.78
N ASP A 211 2.41 -18.25 13.20
CA ASP A 211 2.70 -16.91 13.71
C ASP A 211 1.43 -16.36 14.41
N GLU A 212 1.43 -15.10 14.85
CA GLU A 212 0.20 -14.39 15.20
C GLU A 212 -0.40 -13.70 13.96
N PHE A 213 -1.58 -14.13 13.53
CA PHE A 213 -2.26 -13.55 12.35
C PHE A 213 -3.35 -12.55 12.74
N PHE A 214 -3.29 -11.33 12.20
CA PHE A 214 -4.34 -10.33 12.40
C PHE A 214 -5.56 -10.55 11.50
N ARG A 215 -6.73 -10.58 12.14
CA ARG A 215 -8.06 -10.52 11.54
C ARG A 215 -8.44 -9.06 11.43
N VAL A 216 -8.03 -8.46 10.32
CA VAL A 216 -8.33 -7.08 10.01
C VAL A 216 -9.82 -6.85 9.76
N HIS A 217 -10.26 -5.61 9.91
CA HIS A 217 -11.59 -5.12 9.57
C HIS A 217 -11.53 -4.02 8.51
N GLU A 218 -12.67 -3.39 8.24
CA GLU A 218 -12.83 -2.24 7.34
C GLU A 218 -11.71 -1.22 7.57
N PRO A 219 -11.06 -0.70 6.50
CA PRO A 219 -11.53 -0.71 5.12
C PRO A 219 -11.09 -1.92 4.27
N TYR A 220 -10.62 -3.03 4.88
CA TYR A 220 -10.27 -4.25 4.14
C TYR A 220 -11.43 -4.79 3.29
N SER A 221 -11.13 -5.05 2.00
CA SER A 221 -11.99 -5.77 1.06
C SER A 221 -11.18 -6.19 -0.17
N ARG A 222 -11.56 -7.33 -0.78
CA ARG A 222 -11.03 -7.78 -2.08
C ARG A 222 -11.37 -6.86 -3.25
N ASP A 223 -12.33 -5.94 -3.10
CA ASP A 223 -12.58 -4.84 -4.05
C ASP A 223 -11.54 -3.70 -3.95
N ARG A 224 -10.79 -3.63 -2.83
CA ARG A 224 -9.80 -2.58 -2.56
C ARG A 224 -8.34 -3.03 -2.73
N VAL A 225 -8.07 -4.33 -2.53
CA VAL A 225 -6.70 -4.88 -2.47
C VAL A 225 -6.53 -6.14 -3.32
N ARG A 226 -5.31 -6.32 -3.85
CA ARG A 226 -4.86 -7.56 -4.50
C ARG A 226 -4.29 -8.48 -3.43
N VAL A 227 -5.13 -9.37 -2.92
CA VAL A 227 -4.78 -10.39 -1.94
C VAL A 227 -3.80 -11.36 -2.60
N LEU A 228 -2.67 -11.57 -1.93
CA LEU A 228 -1.64 -12.50 -2.35
C LEU A 228 -1.86 -13.89 -1.74
N MET A 229 -2.30 -13.93 -0.48
CA MET A 229 -2.52 -15.14 0.29
C MET A 229 -3.54 -14.92 1.43
N SER A 230 -4.24 -15.98 1.82
CA SER A 230 -5.22 -16.00 2.92
C SER A 230 -5.08 -17.26 3.77
N ILE A 231 -5.73 -17.28 4.93
CA ILE A 231 -6.01 -18.55 5.63
C ILE A 231 -6.94 -19.40 4.74
N ASP A 232 -6.64 -20.69 4.60
CA ASP A 232 -7.58 -21.69 4.10
C ASP A 232 -8.50 -22.12 5.24
N THR A 233 -9.73 -21.59 5.26
CA THR A 233 -10.72 -21.88 6.30
C THR A 233 -11.33 -23.28 6.21
N ALA A 234 -11.09 -24.02 5.12
CA ALA A 234 -11.53 -25.41 4.96
C ALA A 234 -10.48 -26.42 5.46
N ARG A 235 -9.19 -26.02 5.49
CA ARG A 235 -8.06 -26.85 5.95
C ARG A 235 -7.47 -26.41 7.29
N THR A 236 -7.87 -25.27 7.83
CA THR A 236 -7.43 -24.74 9.14
C THR A 236 -8.46 -24.99 10.24
N ASP A 237 -8.00 -25.38 11.43
CA ASP A 237 -8.87 -25.36 12.62
C ASP A 237 -9.10 -23.91 13.09
N MET A 238 -10.24 -23.35 12.70
CA MET A 238 -10.64 -21.98 13.05
C MET A 238 -11.08 -21.82 14.52
N GLN A 239 -11.09 -22.89 15.33
CA GLN A 239 -11.49 -22.88 16.74
C GLN A 239 -10.32 -22.86 17.74
N GLN A 240 -9.07 -22.68 17.26
CA GLN A 240 -7.89 -22.49 18.11
C GLN A 240 -8.05 -21.31 19.09
N GLU A 241 -7.58 -21.47 20.32
CA GLU A 241 -7.70 -20.49 21.42
C GLU A 241 -6.32 -20.23 22.06
N PRO A 242 -6.11 -19.10 22.77
CA PRO A 242 -7.05 -18.02 23.06
C PRO A 242 -7.40 -17.14 21.85
N SER A 243 -8.62 -16.60 21.81
CA SER A 243 -9.06 -15.55 20.89
C SER A 243 -9.07 -14.16 21.55
N TYR A 244 -8.53 -13.17 20.87
CA TYR A 244 -8.46 -11.77 21.29
C TYR A 244 -9.27 -10.88 20.32
N GLY A 245 -10.36 -10.31 20.83
CA GLY A 245 -11.29 -9.49 20.03
C GLY A 245 -12.20 -10.31 19.11
N ALA A 246 -12.78 -9.65 18.10
CA ALA A 246 -13.68 -10.29 17.14
C ALA A 246 -12.90 -11.01 16.03
N VAL A 247 -12.53 -12.26 16.28
CA VAL A 247 -11.72 -13.09 15.35
C VAL A 247 -12.51 -13.76 14.23
N VAL A 248 -13.84 -13.67 14.25
CA VAL A 248 -14.71 -14.20 13.19
C VAL A 248 -15.15 -13.05 12.29
N ARG A 249 -14.87 -13.13 10.99
CA ARG A 249 -15.34 -12.17 9.99
C ARG A 249 -16.64 -12.65 9.35
N ALA A 250 -17.57 -11.73 9.11
CA ALA A 250 -18.89 -12.06 8.55
C ALA A 250 -18.84 -12.58 7.10
N ASP A 251 -17.78 -12.26 6.35
CA ASP A 251 -17.53 -12.74 4.99
C ASP A 251 -16.68 -14.02 4.91
N ASN A 252 -16.19 -14.52 6.06
CA ASN A 252 -15.27 -15.67 6.17
C ASN A 252 -13.96 -15.51 5.35
N ASP A 253 -13.54 -14.28 5.04
CA ASP A 253 -12.33 -13.98 4.27
C ASP A 253 -11.20 -13.43 5.14
N TYR A 254 -10.05 -14.11 5.15
CA TYR A 254 -8.95 -13.86 6.08
C TYR A 254 -7.62 -13.70 5.34
N ALA A 255 -7.48 -12.61 4.57
CA ALA A 255 -6.23 -12.29 3.90
C ALA A 255 -5.07 -12.05 4.87
N LEU A 256 -3.90 -12.60 4.53
CA LEU A 256 -2.67 -12.50 5.31
C LEU A 256 -1.63 -11.59 4.65
N ALA A 257 -1.68 -11.41 3.32
CA ALA A 257 -0.88 -10.39 2.65
C ALA A 257 -1.58 -9.86 1.39
N TRP A 258 -1.34 -8.59 1.06
CA TRP A 258 -1.83 -7.97 -0.16
C TRP A 258 -0.90 -6.86 -0.66
N VAL A 259 -1.09 -6.54 -1.94
CA VAL A 259 -0.61 -5.28 -2.53
C VAL A 259 -1.79 -4.42 -3.00
N ARG A 260 -1.58 -3.11 -3.08
CA ARG A 260 -2.51 -2.18 -3.73
C ARG A 260 -1.76 -0.95 -4.26
N GLN A 261 -2.46 -0.11 -5.00
CA GLN A 261 -2.01 1.26 -5.25
C GLN A 261 -2.88 2.26 -4.51
N TYR A 262 -2.23 3.34 -4.06
CA TYR A 262 -2.90 4.54 -3.55
C TYR A 262 -2.29 5.74 -4.30
N GLY A 263 -3.05 6.33 -5.21
CA GLY A 263 -2.48 7.22 -6.24
C GLY A 263 -1.57 6.42 -7.19
N ARG A 264 -0.28 6.78 -7.21
CA ARG A 264 0.82 6.01 -7.84
C ARG A 264 1.65 5.19 -6.84
N GLY A 265 1.39 5.34 -5.54
CA GLY A 265 2.15 4.70 -4.48
C GLY A 265 1.91 3.20 -4.43
N ARG A 266 2.98 2.43 -4.29
CA ARG A 266 2.94 0.96 -4.24
C ARG A 266 2.88 0.54 -2.78
N VAL A 267 1.72 0.04 -2.37
CA VAL A 267 1.44 -0.31 -0.98
C VAL A 267 1.47 -1.82 -0.81
N PHE A 268 2.20 -2.32 0.18
CA PHE A 268 2.23 -3.71 0.61
C PHE A 268 1.91 -3.81 2.10
N TYR A 269 1.12 -4.81 2.48
CA TYR A 269 0.95 -5.18 3.88
C TYR A 269 0.90 -6.70 4.04
N CYS A 270 1.44 -7.19 5.15
CA CYS A 270 1.34 -8.59 5.57
C CYS A 270 1.10 -8.69 7.08
N THR A 271 0.18 -9.56 7.51
CA THR A 271 -0.13 -9.81 8.93
C THR A 271 0.92 -10.64 9.64
N ILE A 272 1.72 -11.39 8.88
CA ILE A 272 2.83 -12.23 9.35
C ILE A 272 4.02 -11.30 9.60
N ALA A 273 4.55 -11.33 10.83
CA ALA A 273 5.78 -10.66 11.32
C ALA A 273 5.82 -10.59 12.87
N HIS A 274 4.97 -11.32 13.60
CA HIS A 274 4.90 -11.19 15.06
C HIS A 274 6.11 -11.84 15.74
N HIS A 275 6.44 -13.07 15.36
CA HIS A 275 7.55 -13.82 15.96
C HIS A 275 8.89 -13.58 15.21
N PRO A 276 10.03 -13.45 15.91
CA PRO A 276 11.36 -13.31 15.29
C PRO A 276 11.70 -14.37 14.23
N SER A 277 11.20 -15.60 14.38
CA SER A 277 11.49 -16.72 13.46
C SER A 277 11.01 -16.51 12.03
N VAL A 278 10.02 -15.63 11.81
CA VAL A 278 9.60 -15.20 10.45
C VAL A 278 10.79 -14.66 9.66
N PHE A 279 11.73 -14.01 10.34
CA PHE A 279 12.93 -13.42 9.74
C PHE A 279 14.15 -14.37 9.75
N TRP A 280 13.94 -15.64 10.08
CA TRP A 280 14.90 -16.74 9.91
C TRP A 280 14.44 -17.75 8.86
N ASP A 281 13.22 -17.62 8.33
CA ASP A 281 12.70 -18.47 7.25
C ASP A 281 13.18 -17.94 5.88
N PRO A 282 13.90 -18.76 5.08
CA PRO A 282 14.39 -18.34 3.78
C PRO A 282 13.30 -17.97 2.76
N LYS A 283 12.16 -18.67 2.79
CA LYS A 283 11.02 -18.36 1.90
C LYS A 283 10.39 -17.03 2.29
N MET A 284 10.22 -16.77 3.58
CA MET A 284 9.66 -15.50 4.05
C MET A 284 10.59 -14.32 3.76
N LEU A 285 11.91 -14.45 3.97
CA LEU A 285 12.84 -13.37 3.58
C LEU A 285 12.85 -13.12 2.07
N GLN A 286 12.76 -14.15 1.23
CA GLN A 286 12.65 -13.97 -0.21
C GLN A 286 11.29 -13.34 -0.62
N PHE A 287 10.19 -13.68 0.08
CA PHE A 287 8.89 -13.02 -0.07
C PHE A 287 8.96 -11.53 0.29
N TYR A 288 9.51 -11.18 1.45
CA TYR A 288 9.68 -9.77 1.84
C TYR A 288 10.64 -9.02 0.91
N LEU A 289 11.69 -9.66 0.37
CA LEU A 289 12.54 -9.03 -0.64
C LEU A 289 11.75 -8.66 -1.90
N ALA A 290 10.93 -9.57 -2.41
CA ALA A 290 10.07 -9.31 -3.55
C ALA A 290 9.05 -8.20 -3.24
N ALA A 291 8.45 -8.21 -2.05
CA ALA A 291 7.54 -7.17 -1.58
C ALA A 291 8.22 -5.79 -1.44
N THR A 292 9.47 -5.74 -0.95
CA THR A 292 10.27 -4.52 -0.87
C THR A 292 10.64 -4.01 -2.25
N GLN A 293 11.08 -4.86 -3.18
CA GLN A 293 11.37 -4.42 -4.54
C GLN A 293 10.12 -3.97 -5.30
N PHE A 294 8.95 -4.55 -5.00
CA PHE A 294 7.67 -4.03 -5.48
C PHE A 294 7.39 -2.63 -4.91
N ALA A 295 7.50 -2.42 -3.59
CA ALA A 295 7.27 -1.12 -2.97
C ALA A 295 8.24 -0.04 -3.50
N LEU A 296 9.53 -0.37 -3.64
CA LEU A 296 10.56 0.48 -4.26
C LEU A 296 10.28 0.77 -5.74
N GLY A 297 9.57 -0.13 -6.43
CA GLY A 297 9.25 -0.02 -7.86
C GLY A 297 10.33 -0.57 -8.79
N ASP A 298 11.14 -1.53 -8.32
CA ASP A 298 12.11 -2.28 -9.13
C ASP A 298 11.54 -3.60 -9.64
N LEU A 299 10.59 -4.21 -8.91
CA LEU A 299 9.84 -5.39 -9.35
C LEU A 299 8.44 -4.94 -9.82
N PRO A 300 8.16 -4.88 -11.13
CA PRO A 300 6.82 -4.59 -11.64
C PRO A 300 5.85 -5.70 -11.21
N ALA A 301 4.74 -5.32 -10.58
CA ALA A 301 3.66 -6.24 -10.25
C ALA A 301 2.30 -5.54 -10.35
N PRO A 302 1.25 -6.22 -10.81
CA PRO A 302 -0.09 -5.65 -10.89
C PRO A 302 -0.68 -5.44 -9.50
N THR A 303 -1.57 -4.45 -9.37
CA THR A 303 -2.23 -4.13 -8.10
C THR A 303 -3.75 -4.05 -8.24
N THR A 304 -4.31 -4.60 -9.32
CA THR A 304 -5.76 -4.61 -9.53
C THR A 304 -6.42 -5.44 -8.43
N PRO A 305 -7.45 -4.91 -7.74
CA PRO A 305 -8.07 -5.60 -6.63
C PRO A 305 -8.63 -6.97 -7.04
N SER A 306 -8.55 -7.93 -6.13
CA SER A 306 -8.82 -9.35 -6.42
C SER A 306 -10.23 -9.59 -6.97
N ALA A 307 -11.22 -8.85 -6.45
CA ALA A 307 -12.61 -8.93 -6.89
C ALA A 307 -12.86 -8.34 -8.30
N LYS A 308 -11.91 -7.56 -8.85
CA LYS A 308 -11.99 -7.00 -10.20
C LYS A 308 -11.28 -7.84 -11.27
N LEU A 309 -10.70 -8.99 -10.89
CA LEU A 309 -9.94 -9.83 -11.81
C LEU A 309 -10.86 -10.65 -12.72
N THR A 310 -10.81 -10.33 -14.01
CA THR A 310 -11.37 -11.12 -15.10
C THR A 310 -10.26 -11.57 -16.05
N PRO A 311 -10.49 -12.54 -16.96
CA PRO A 311 -9.53 -12.89 -17.99
C PRO A 311 -9.09 -11.69 -18.85
N ALA A 312 -10.01 -10.75 -19.13
CA ALA A 312 -9.69 -9.53 -19.89
C ALA A 312 -8.83 -8.52 -19.11
N ILE A 313 -9.00 -8.46 -17.79
CA ILE A 313 -8.14 -7.64 -16.92
C ILE A 313 -6.75 -8.28 -16.76
N ARG A 314 -6.64 -9.61 -16.61
CA ARG A 314 -5.33 -10.29 -16.57
C ARG A 314 -4.56 -10.14 -17.88
N ALA A 315 -5.23 -10.29 -19.04
CA ALA A 315 -4.62 -10.00 -20.34
C ALA A 315 -4.16 -8.53 -20.47
N GLN A 316 -4.91 -7.57 -19.90
CA GLN A 316 -4.49 -6.17 -19.82
C GLN A 316 -3.26 -5.96 -18.92
N GLU A 317 -3.19 -6.64 -17.77
CA GLU A 317 -2.02 -6.63 -16.88
C GLU A 317 -0.77 -7.17 -17.61
N GLU A 318 -0.89 -8.28 -18.33
CA GLU A 318 0.19 -8.92 -19.10
C GLU A 318 0.66 -8.06 -20.30
N LEU A 319 -0.27 -7.43 -21.01
CA LEU A 319 0.04 -6.54 -22.15
C LEU A 319 0.52 -5.13 -21.71
N GLY A 320 0.38 -4.78 -20.43
CA GLY A 320 0.61 -3.41 -19.94
C GLY A 320 -0.40 -2.38 -20.49
N TRP A 321 -1.60 -2.84 -20.87
CA TRP A 321 -2.65 -2.04 -21.50
C TRP A 321 -3.70 -1.59 -20.50
N ARG A 322 -4.19 -0.36 -20.65
CA ARG A 322 -5.13 0.25 -19.70
C ARG A 322 -6.24 1.00 -20.42
N LEU A 323 -7.48 0.56 -20.25
CA LEU A 323 -8.66 1.23 -20.78
C LEU A 323 -9.13 2.34 -19.82
N ASN A 324 -9.17 3.58 -20.30
CA ASN A 324 -9.25 4.79 -19.48
C ASN A 324 -10.43 5.68 -19.93
N LEU A 325 -11.39 5.93 -19.04
CA LEU A 325 -12.55 6.76 -19.36
C LEU A 325 -12.19 8.25 -19.26
N VAL A 326 -12.43 9.01 -20.32
CA VAL A 326 -12.26 10.49 -20.33
C VAL A 326 -13.59 11.16 -20.61
N ALA A 327 -13.80 12.39 -20.12
CA ALA A 327 -14.98 13.16 -20.47
C ALA A 327 -14.93 13.60 -21.94
N ALA A 328 -16.02 13.40 -22.70
CA ALA A 328 -16.08 13.75 -24.14
C ALA A 328 -15.90 15.25 -24.39
N GLU A 329 -16.76 16.08 -23.79
CA GLU A 329 -16.54 17.52 -23.61
C GLU A 329 -17.03 17.93 -22.21
N PRO A 330 -16.38 18.92 -21.56
CA PRO A 330 -16.75 19.40 -20.24
C PRO A 330 -17.94 20.36 -20.33
N GLY A 331 -19.13 19.77 -20.48
CA GLY A 331 -20.42 20.43 -20.23
C GLY A 331 -20.77 20.45 -18.73
N ASP A 332 -22.01 20.14 -18.39
CA ASP A 332 -22.47 20.08 -16.99
C ASP A 332 -21.94 18.87 -16.20
N SER A 333 -21.32 17.89 -16.87
CA SER A 333 -20.74 16.70 -16.21
C SER A 333 -19.47 17.03 -15.44
N THR A 334 -19.46 16.64 -14.17
CA THR A 334 -18.36 16.85 -13.22
C THR A 334 -17.35 15.71 -13.28
N PHE A 335 -16.17 15.91 -12.69
CA PHE A 335 -15.18 14.85 -12.56
C PHE A 335 -15.70 13.69 -11.70
N PHE A 336 -16.49 13.97 -10.66
CA PHE A 336 -17.13 12.94 -9.84
C PHE A 336 -18.13 12.10 -10.65
N ASP A 337 -18.92 12.71 -11.54
CA ASP A 337 -19.80 11.97 -12.46
C ASP A 337 -18.98 11.05 -13.40
N THR A 338 -17.78 11.47 -13.79
CA THR A 338 -16.85 10.64 -14.61
C THR A 338 -16.32 9.44 -13.82
N ILE A 339 -15.98 9.63 -12.54
CA ILE A 339 -15.54 8.56 -11.64
C ILE A 339 -16.66 7.54 -11.39
N ASP A 340 -17.86 8.02 -11.07
CA ASP A 340 -19.02 7.16 -10.85
C ASP A 340 -19.36 6.37 -12.12
N ARG A 341 -19.32 7.03 -13.28
CA ARG A 341 -19.54 6.35 -14.57
C ARG A 341 -18.49 5.28 -14.88
N ALA A 342 -17.22 5.50 -14.56
CA ALA A 342 -16.19 4.47 -14.71
C ALA A 342 -16.46 3.26 -13.81
N SER A 343 -16.83 3.51 -12.54
CA SER A 343 -17.18 2.45 -11.58
C SER A 343 -18.42 1.65 -12.02
N GLU A 344 -19.48 2.31 -12.49
CA GLU A 344 -20.68 1.66 -13.07
C GLU A 344 -20.35 0.73 -14.26
N LEU A 345 -19.35 1.10 -15.06
CA LEU A 345 -18.92 0.36 -16.24
C LEU A 345 -17.88 -0.73 -15.92
N GLY A 346 -17.49 -0.89 -14.65
CA GLY A 346 -16.42 -1.81 -14.23
C GLY A 346 -15.03 -1.41 -14.73
N MET A 347 -14.84 -0.15 -15.11
CA MET A 347 -13.55 0.38 -15.56
C MET A 347 -12.65 0.73 -14.37
N LEU A 348 -11.35 0.50 -14.52
CA LEU A 348 -10.36 0.72 -13.45
C LEU A 348 -9.73 2.12 -13.48
N TYR A 349 -9.90 2.87 -14.58
CA TYR A 349 -9.11 4.07 -14.87
C TYR A 349 -9.93 5.22 -15.45
N VAL A 350 -9.60 6.44 -15.02
CA VAL A 350 -10.17 7.70 -15.55
C VAL A 350 -9.11 8.73 -15.92
N GLY A 351 -9.47 9.63 -16.83
CA GLY A 351 -8.81 10.92 -17.02
C GLY A 351 -9.67 12.08 -16.53
N GLY A 352 -9.04 13.06 -15.89
CA GLY A 352 -9.66 14.34 -15.53
C GLY A 352 -9.23 15.47 -16.47
N SER A 353 -9.96 16.58 -16.46
CA SER A 353 -9.59 17.80 -17.23
C SER A 353 -9.63 19.08 -16.40
N ASN A 354 -8.73 20.02 -16.71
CA ASN A 354 -8.72 21.38 -16.14
C ASN A 354 -10.01 22.17 -16.42
N ARG A 355 -10.84 21.74 -17.38
CA ARG A 355 -12.14 22.36 -17.68
C ARG A 355 -13.27 21.85 -16.79
N GLN A 356 -13.21 20.62 -16.28
CA GLN A 356 -14.28 20.02 -15.48
C GLN A 356 -14.36 20.64 -14.08
N LYS A 357 -15.59 20.84 -13.59
CA LYS A 357 -15.84 21.01 -12.15
C LYS A 357 -15.62 19.69 -11.42
N ILE A 358 -15.20 19.73 -10.15
CA ILE A 358 -14.97 18.51 -9.37
C ILE A 358 -16.29 17.78 -9.10
N SER A 359 -17.25 18.49 -8.50
CA SER A 359 -18.59 17.98 -8.19
C SER A 359 -19.60 19.14 -8.14
N ARG A 360 -20.85 18.85 -7.75
CA ARG A 360 -21.87 19.88 -7.49
C ARG A 360 -21.55 20.68 -6.21
N ASP A 361 -21.06 19.99 -5.18
CA ASP A 361 -20.71 20.56 -3.88
C ASP A 361 -19.34 21.27 -3.89
N ILE A 362 -18.45 20.85 -4.80
CA ILE A 362 -17.14 21.46 -5.04
C ILE A 362 -17.14 22.04 -6.48
N PRO A 363 -17.79 23.20 -6.72
CA PRO A 363 -17.96 23.78 -8.06
C PRO A 363 -16.68 24.42 -8.64
N LYS A 364 -15.50 24.16 -8.05
CA LYS A 364 -14.19 24.56 -8.56
C LYS A 364 -13.73 23.63 -9.69
N LYS A 365 -12.87 24.14 -10.57
CA LYS A 365 -12.23 23.37 -11.64
C LYS A 365 -11.11 22.49 -11.12
N PHE A 366 -10.88 21.35 -11.77
CA PHE A 366 -9.85 20.38 -11.42
C PHE A 366 -8.44 20.85 -11.87
N HIS A 367 -7.77 21.67 -11.07
CA HIS A 367 -6.48 22.32 -11.40
C HIS A 367 -5.64 22.68 -10.15
N ASP A 368 -4.45 23.24 -10.35
CA ASP A 368 -3.44 23.60 -9.33
C ASP A 368 -3.89 24.48 -8.15
N ARG A 369 -5.06 25.14 -8.23
CA ARG A 369 -5.59 26.05 -7.18
C ARG A 369 -6.57 25.42 -6.19
N LEU A 370 -6.54 24.10 -6.02
CA LEU A 370 -7.38 23.39 -5.06
C LEU A 370 -6.76 23.40 -3.66
N ALA A 371 -7.62 23.41 -2.64
CA ALA A 371 -7.20 23.25 -1.25
C ALA A 371 -6.85 21.78 -0.94
N ALA A 372 -6.11 21.55 0.15
CA ALA A 372 -5.69 20.21 0.58
C ALA A 372 -6.88 19.28 0.82
N GLU A 373 -7.95 19.80 1.42
CA GLU A 373 -9.20 19.09 1.72
C GLU A 373 -9.96 18.72 0.44
N GLU A 374 -9.93 19.58 -0.58
CA GLU A 374 -10.59 19.33 -1.87
C GLU A 374 -9.84 18.25 -2.65
N MET A 375 -8.50 18.28 -2.63
CA MET A 375 -7.66 17.21 -3.17
C MET A 375 -7.90 15.89 -2.41
N GLN A 376 -7.98 15.93 -1.07
CA GLN A 376 -8.31 14.77 -0.24
C GLN A 376 -9.67 14.17 -0.62
N GLN A 377 -10.72 14.99 -0.77
CA GLN A 377 -12.04 14.53 -1.21
C GLN A 377 -12.01 13.86 -2.58
N ILE A 378 -11.19 14.36 -3.52
CA ILE A 378 -10.96 13.69 -4.82
C ILE A 378 -10.25 12.34 -4.64
N ARG A 379 -9.18 12.27 -3.84
CA ARG A 379 -8.46 11.00 -3.55
C ARG A 379 -9.40 9.96 -2.96
N LEU A 380 -10.21 10.34 -1.97
CA LEU A 380 -11.17 9.47 -1.30
C LEU A 380 -12.32 9.05 -2.23
N LYS A 381 -12.77 9.92 -3.14
CA LYS A 381 -13.78 9.56 -4.16
C LYS A 381 -13.25 8.52 -5.15
N LEU A 382 -12.03 8.70 -5.66
CA LEU A 382 -11.35 7.74 -6.54
C LEU A 382 -11.18 6.38 -5.84
N ASP A 383 -10.67 6.39 -4.61
CA ASP A 383 -10.45 5.20 -3.78
C ASP A 383 -11.77 4.47 -3.44
N ALA A 384 -12.83 5.19 -3.06
CA ALA A 384 -14.15 4.62 -2.80
C ALA A 384 -14.79 3.99 -4.05
N ALA A 385 -14.58 4.58 -5.22
CA ALA A 385 -15.00 4.03 -6.51
C ALA A 385 -14.12 2.86 -6.99
N SER A 386 -12.98 2.59 -6.34
CA SER A 386 -11.96 1.63 -6.80
C SER A 386 -11.39 1.96 -8.19
N VAL A 387 -11.27 3.25 -8.50
CA VAL A 387 -10.83 3.80 -9.80
C VAL A 387 -9.54 4.62 -9.61
N ARG A 388 -8.59 4.53 -10.54
CA ARG A 388 -7.35 5.35 -10.55
C ARG A 388 -7.38 6.44 -11.62
N LEU A 389 -6.91 7.63 -11.27
CA LEU A 389 -6.66 8.72 -12.21
C LEU A 389 -5.34 8.47 -12.95
N LEU A 390 -5.37 8.38 -14.29
CA LEU A 390 -4.16 8.18 -15.11
C LEU A 390 -3.76 9.41 -15.91
N THR A 391 -4.73 10.08 -16.56
CA THR A 391 -4.44 11.17 -17.50
C THR A 391 -5.04 12.50 -17.06
N TYR A 392 -4.34 13.60 -17.32
CA TYR A 392 -4.84 14.96 -17.09
C TYR A 392 -4.85 15.78 -18.37
N HIS A 393 -6.03 16.19 -18.81
CA HIS A 393 -6.26 16.87 -20.07
C HIS A 393 -6.36 18.38 -19.85
N VAL A 394 -5.41 19.14 -20.41
CA VAL A 394 -5.33 20.60 -20.28
C VAL A 394 -5.49 21.28 -21.64
N ASP A 395 -6.17 22.42 -21.64
CA ASP A 395 -6.49 23.18 -22.87
C ASP A 395 -5.25 23.60 -23.67
N ALA A 396 -4.19 23.98 -22.96
CA ALA A 396 -2.89 24.34 -23.52
C ALA A 396 -1.80 24.10 -22.48
N MET A 397 -0.59 23.82 -22.96
CA MET A 397 0.60 23.83 -22.09
C MET A 397 1.12 25.28 -22.01
N PRO A 398 1.40 25.83 -20.81
CA PRO A 398 1.98 27.16 -20.67
C PRO A 398 3.30 27.28 -21.43
N SER A 399 3.58 28.46 -21.99
CA SER A 399 4.82 28.72 -22.71
C SER A 399 6.01 28.99 -21.77
N ASP A 400 5.75 29.34 -20.52
CA ASP A 400 6.76 29.59 -19.49
C ASP A 400 6.99 28.38 -18.58
N SER A 401 8.23 28.20 -18.13
CA SER A 401 8.63 27.05 -17.32
C SER A 401 7.93 26.99 -15.95
N ALA A 402 7.50 28.13 -15.39
CA ALA A 402 6.84 28.15 -14.08
C ALA A 402 5.39 27.66 -14.18
N GLY A 403 4.67 28.02 -15.25
CA GLY A 403 3.36 27.46 -15.57
C GLY A 403 3.42 25.96 -15.87
N GLN A 404 4.43 25.51 -16.62
CA GLN A 404 4.65 24.08 -16.87
C GLN A 404 4.93 23.30 -15.58
N LEU A 405 5.80 23.84 -14.71
CA LEU A 405 6.14 23.23 -13.42
C LEU A 405 4.90 23.05 -12.54
N LYS A 406 4.02 24.05 -12.42
CA LYS A 406 2.77 23.94 -11.65
C LYS A 406 1.85 22.82 -12.13
N ILE A 407 1.78 22.60 -13.45
CA ILE A 407 0.98 21.50 -14.00
C ILE A 407 1.61 20.15 -13.66
N VAL A 408 2.95 20.04 -13.69
CA VAL A 408 3.68 18.82 -13.29
C VAL A 408 3.53 18.55 -11.79
N GLU A 409 3.70 19.55 -10.94
CA GLU A 409 3.53 19.45 -9.47
C GLU A 409 2.10 19.06 -9.10
N PHE A 410 1.09 19.69 -9.70
CA PHE A 410 -0.31 19.30 -9.53
C PHE A 410 -0.56 17.86 -10.00
N ALA A 411 0.01 17.47 -11.15
CA ALA A 411 -0.12 16.12 -11.67
C ALA A 411 0.51 15.07 -10.72
N GLN A 412 1.67 15.37 -10.14
CA GLN A 412 2.32 14.52 -9.13
C GLN A 412 1.46 14.40 -7.85
N LYS A 413 1.00 15.53 -7.28
CA LYS A 413 0.13 15.57 -6.09
C LYS A 413 -1.20 14.83 -6.29
N MET A 414 -1.71 14.80 -7.52
CA MET A 414 -2.93 14.08 -7.90
C MET A 414 -2.66 12.71 -8.56
N GLY A 415 -1.44 12.17 -8.47
CA GLY A 415 -1.14 10.79 -8.89
C GLY A 415 -1.32 10.51 -10.40
N ILE A 416 -1.30 11.55 -11.22
CA ILE A 416 -1.45 11.47 -12.68
C ILE A 416 -0.15 10.92 -13.30
N GLU A 417 -0.29 10.03 -14.28
CA GLU A 417 0.84 9.43 -15.00
C GLU A 417 1.15 10.13 -16.34
N ALA A 418 0.17 10.81 -16.95
CA ALA A 418 0.41 11.59 -18.15
C ALA A 418 -0.47 12.85 -18.24
N VAL A 419 0.16 13.98 -18.53
CA VAL A 419 -0.51 15.24 -18.91
C VAL A 419 -0.63 15.28 -20.43
N VAL A 420 -1.82 15.62 -20.91
CA VAL A 420 -2.21 15.65 -22.32
C VAL A 420 -2.68 17.05 -22.68
N ALA A 421 -2.06 17.66 -23.67
CA ALA A 421 -2.43 18.96 -24.24
C ALA A 421 -2.45 18.86 -25.77
N PRO A 422 -3.08 19.81 -26.49
CA PRO A 422 -2.99 19.88 -27.94
C PRO A 422 -1.53 19.87 -28.43
N GLY A 423 -1.16 18.84 -29.21
CA GLY A 423 0.19 18.66 -29.74
C GLY A 423 1.30 18.28 -28.75
N THR A 424 1.03 18.21 -27.43
CA THR A 424 2.06 18.00 -26.40
C THR A 424 1.61 16.97 -25.36
N ARG A 425 2.52 16.09 -24.93
CA ARG A 425 2.28 15.09 -23.87
C ARG A 425 3.51 15.03 -22.96
N ILE A 426 3.28 14.98 -21.64
CA ILE A 426 4.34 15.00 -20.62
C ILE A 426 4.04 13.94 -19.57
N ALA A 427 5.02 13.11 -19.22
CA ALA A 427 4.96 12.29 -18.01
C ALA A 427 5.46 13.14 -16.83
N PRO A 428 4.68 13.31 -15.74
CA PRO A 428 5.14 14.02 -14.54
C PRO A 428 6.32 13.33 -13.86
N GLU A 429 6.49 12.02 -14.09
CA GLU A 429 7.64 11.23 -13.68
C GLU A 429 7.76 9.98 -14.58
N GLY A 430 8.97 9.46 -14.77
CA GLY A 430 9.19 8.20 -15.48
C GLY A 430 9.03 8.29 -17.00
N LYS A 431 8.69 7.16 -17.63
CA LYS A 431 8.51 7.07 -19.09
C LYS A 431 7.07 7.38 -19.46
N LEU A 432 6.86 8.32 -20.39
CA LEU A 432 5.56 8.64 -20.95
C LEU A 432 4.91 7.37 -21.57
N PRO A 433 3.71 6.96 -21.14
CA PRO A 433 2.96 5.87 -21.77
C PRO A 433 2.49 6.28 -23.17
N GLN A 434 2.29 5.29 -24.05
CA GLN A 434 1.60 5.54 -25.32
C GLN A 434 0.14 5.88 -25.02
N ILE A 435 -0.41 6.94 -25.62
CA ILE A 435 -1.81 7.35 -25.43
C ILE A 435 -2.54 7.31 -26.76
N VAL A 436 -3.59 6.49 -26.83
CA VAL A 436 -4.41 6.23 -28.01
C VAL A 436 -5.83 6.70 -27.71
N SER A 437 -6.43 7.51 -28.57
CA SER A 437 -7.89 7.74 -28.54
C SER A 437 -8.53 6.53 -29.21
N LEU A 438 -9.13 5.65 -28.40
CA LEU A 438 -9.67 4.38 -28.85
C LEU A 438 -10.78 4.60 -29.88
N ASP A 439 -11.71 5.51 -29.59
CA ASP A 439 -12.92 5.71 -30.41
C ASP A 439 -12.55 6.27 -31.78
N LYS A 440 -11.66 7.27 -31.82
CA LYS A 440 -11.16 7.85 -33.07
C LYS A 440 -10.37 6.85 -33.90
N ALA A 441 -9.52 6.04 -33.27
CA ALA A 441 -8.69 5.06 -33.97
C ALA A 441 -9.50 3.85 -34.44
N ALA A 442 -10.42 3.34 -33.61
CA ALA A 442 -11.34 2.26 -33.94
C ALA A 442 -12.32 2.64 -35.06
N ARG A 443 -12.82 3.87 -35.09
CA ARG A 443 -13.63 4.39 -36.22
C ARG A 443 -12.83 4.50 -37.53
N ALA A 444 -11.51 4.67 -37.47
CA ALA A 444 -10.65 4.82 -38.64
C ALA A 444 -10.21 3.47 -39.26
N GLN A 445 -9.86 2.46 -38.45
CA GLN A 445 -9.29 1.19 -38.93
C GLN A 445 -9.88 -0.08 -38.30
N GLY A 446 -10.89 0.04 -37.45
CA GLY A 446 -11.43 -1.06 -36.65
C GLY A 446 -10.59 -1.36 -35.42
N ILE A 447 -11.26 -1.69 -34.31
CA ILE A 447 -10.61 -1.95 -33.02
C ILE A 447 -9.67 -3.17 -33.05
N ASP A 448 -10.04 -4.24 -33.74
CA ASP A 448 -9.20 -5.43 -33.87
C ASP A 448 -7.86 -5.11 -34.56
N SER A 449 -7.91 -4.42 -35.71
CA SER A 449 -6.69 -4.04 -36.45
C SER A 449 -5.79 -3.10 -35.64
N LEU A 450 -6.38 -2.17 -34.87
CA LEU A 450 -5.66 -1.26 -33.98
C LEU A 450 -4.92 -2.01 -32.87
N LEU A 451 -5.56 -2.98 -32.22
CA LEU A 451 -4.95 -3.73 -31.12
C LEU A 451 -3.88 -4.69 -31.65
N ASP A 452 -4.10 -5.32 -32.81
CA ASP A 452 -3.08 -6.18 -33.45
C ASP A 452 -1.90 -5.38 -34.02
N GLU A 453 -2.10 -4.14 -34.45
CA GLU A 453 -1.00 -3.20 -34.72
C GLU A 453 -0.24 -2.86 -33.43
N THR A 454 -0.95 -2.46 -32.37
CA THR A 454 -0.34 -2.08 -31.07
C THR A 454 0.52 -3.21 -30.49
N ARG A 455 0.03 -4.47 -30.53
CA ARG A 455 0.78 -5.67 -30.11
C ARG A 455 2.14 -5.79 -30.79
N ARG A 456 2.22 -5.46 -32.08
CA ARG A 456 3.42 -5.64 -32.93
C ARG A 456 4.47 -4.54 -32.75
N GLN A 457 4.18 -3.44 -32.07
CA GLN A 457 5.07 -2.27 -32.04
C GLN A 457 6.14 -2.30 -30.93
N GLU A 458 6.23 -3.35 -30.10
CA GLU A 458 7.16 -3.46 -28.93
C GLU A 458 7.24 -2.17 -28.09
N GLN A 459 6.08 -1.57 -27.77
CA GLN A 459 6.02 -0.35 -26.97
C GLN A 459 5.72 -0.65 -25.50
N GLY A 460 6.05 0.32 -24.64
CA GLY A 460 5.77 0.24 -23.21
C GLY A 460 4.27 0.38 -22.89
N PRO A 461 3.89 0.68 -21.64
CA PRO A 461 2.49 0.69 -21.23
C PRO A 461 1.64 1.63 -22.09
N VAL A 462 0.46 1.14 -22.49
CA VAL A 462 -0.47 1.82 -23.40
C VAL A 462 -1.74 2.21 -22.64
N ILE A 463 -2.15 3.47 -22.78
CA ILE A 463 -3.42 4.00 -22.28
C ILE A 463 -4.35 4.21 -23.47
N PHE A 464 -5.44 3.45 -23.51
CA PHE A 464 -6.52 3.59 -24.46
C PHE A 464 -7.60 4.49 -23.84
N CYS A 465 -7.67 5.74 -24.27
CA CYS A 465 -8.71 6.68 -23.83
C CYS A 465 -9.99 6.49 -24.64
N VAL A 466 -11.11 6.31 -23.93
CA VAL A 466 -12.47 6.22 -24.48
C VAL A 466 -13.33 7.33 -23.89
N GLU A 467 -14.12 8.01 -24.71
CA GLU A 467 -14.92 9.17 -24.35
C GLU A 467 -16.26 8.77 -23.71
N SER A 468 -16.61 9.40 -22.59
CA SER A 468 -17.82 9.10 -21.80
C SER A 468 -19.15 9.39 -22.53
N GLY A 469 -19.08 10.14 -23.62
CA GLY A 469 -20.20 10.49 -24.49
C GLY A 469 -20.27 9.67 -25.78
N ASP A 470 -19.48 8.60 -25.93
CA ASP A 470 -19.62 7.66 -27.05
C ASP A 470 -20.96 6.91 -26.90
N ASP A 471 -21.87 7.05 -27.88
CA ASP A 471 -23.16 6.35 -27.88
C ASP A 471 -22.98 4.81 -27.89
N GLU A 472 -21.84 4.32 -28.39
CA GLU A 472 -21.47 2.90 -28.37
C GLU A 472 -20.57 2.50 -27.17
N LEU A 473 -20.31 3.38 -26.19
CA LEU A 473 -19.33 3.21 -25.10
C LEU A 473 -19.27 1.80 -24.50
N LYS A 474 -20.43 1.22 -24.13
CA LYS A 474 -20.50 -0.13 -23.57
C LYS A 474 -20.01 -1.20 -24.55
N ARG A 475 -20.45 -1.12 -25.81
CA ARG A 475 -20.03 -2.01 -26.89
C ARG A 475 -18.55 -1.80 -27.23
N THR A 476 -18.03 -0.58 -27.17
CA THR A 476 -16.60 -0.28 -27.32
C THR A 476 -15.77 -0.98 -26.23
N ILE A 477 -16.17 -0.88 -24.96
CA ILE A 477 -15.54 -1.56 -23.81
C ILE A 477 -15.62 -3.09 -23.94
N GLU A 478 -16.79 -3.64 -24.27
CA GLU A 478 -16.99 -5.09 -24.48
C GLU A 478 -16.12 -5.62 -25.62
N THR A 479 -16.03 -4.89 -26.73
CA THR A 479 -15.23 -5.30 -27.89
C THR A 479 -13.74 -5.21 -27.56
N PHE A 480 -13.28 -4.19 -26.85
CA PHE A 480 -11.92 -4.10 -26.34
C PHE A 480 -11.58 -5.30 -25.43
N ASN A 481 -12.41 -5.57 -24.42
CA ASN A 481 -12.20 -6.69 -23.47
C ASN A 481 -12.22 -8.07 -24.16
N LYS A 482 -12.99 -8.23 -25.24
CA LYS A 482 -12.97 -9.43 -26.08
C LYS A 482 -11.74 -9.52 -26.99
N ALA A 483 -11.22 -8.40 -27.45
CA ALA A 483 -10.07 -8.36 -28.35
C ALA A 483 -8.73 -8.54 -27.60
N VAL A 484 -8.59 -8.02 -26.37
CA VAL A 484 -7.38 -8.22 -25.53
C VAL A 484 -7.15 -9.68 -25.13
N THR A 485 -8.23 -10.45 -24.94
CA THR A 485 -8.16 -11.89 -24.56
C THR A 485 -7.85 -12.84 -25.71
N LYS A 486 -7.74 -12.35 -26.95
CA LYS A 486 -7.26 -13.15 -28.07
C LYS A 486 -5.79 -13.55 -27.81
N PRO A 487 -5.43 -14.85 -27.94
CA PRO A 487 -4.03 -15.26 -27.92
C PRO A 487 -3.23 -14.50 -28.96
N THR A 488 -2.00 -14.12 -28.59
CA THR A 488 -0.96 -13.58 -29.46
C THR A 488 -0.30 -14.67 -30.29
#